data_AF-A0A6B3GSS5-F1
#
_entry.id   AF-A0A6B3GSS5-F1
#
_cell.length_a   1.000
_cell.length_b   1.000
_cell.length_c   1.000
_cell.angle_alpha   90.00
_cell.angle_beta   90.00
_cell.angle_gamma   90.00
#
_symmetry.space_group_name_H-M   'P 1'
#
loop_
_entity.id
_entity.type
_entity.pdbx_description
1 polymer ?
#
loop_
_entity_poly.entity_id
_entity_poly.type
_entity_poly.pdbx_seq_one_letter_code
_entity_poly.pdbx_strand_id
1 'polypeptide(L)'
;VDRTTADYRFAAVEATTRDGVTLTVYAGAPLAAEQEAVGTVRGAMLTGLPVLLVVVAGVTWLVTRRALRPVEGIRREMAAITASEDLARRVPEPDSRDEIAALARTTNETLTVLEASVERQRRFVADASHELRSPIASLRTQLEVAEAHPELLDLPGAVADTVRLQVLAADLLLLARLDAGEKPGGG
;
A
#
# COMPACT_ATOMS: atom_id res chain seq x y z
N VAL A 1 -52.54 38.17 42.23
CA VAL A 1 -52.31 38.69 40.87
C VAL A 1 -51.09 37.99 40.34
N ASP A 2 -51.32 36.98 39.50
CA ASP A 2 -50.25 36.16 38.96
C ASP A 2 -49.49 36.99 37.91
N ARG A 3 -48.20 37.27 38.14
CA ARG A 3 -47.36 38.04 37.21
C ARG A 3 -46.60 37.07 36.33
N THR A 4 -47.28 36.52 35.33
CA THR A 4 -46.63 35.83 34.23
C THR A 4 -46.08 36.89 33.27
N THR A 5 -44.79 37.18 33.36
CA THR A 5 -44.09 38.03 32.39
C THR A 5 -43.86 37.19 31.13
N ALA A 6 -44.45 37.58 30.01
CA ALA A 6 -44.20 36.95 28.70
C ALA A 6 -43.82 38.03 27.68
N ASP A 7 -43.01 37.67 26.69
CA ASP A 7 -42.64 38.57 25.61
C ASP A 7 -43.81 38.73 24.65
N TYR A 8 -44.18 39.98 24.36
CA TYR A 8 -45.27 40.32 23.44
C TYR A 8 -44.77 41.29 22.38
N ARG A 9 -45.26 41.13 21.14
CA ARG A 9 -45.10 42.14 20.10
C ARG A 9 -46.35 42.99 20.10
N PHE A 10 -46.18 44.30 20.23
CA PHE A 10 -47.28 45.23 20.16
C PHE A 10 -47.22 46.05 18.88
N ALA A 11 -48.38 46.27 18.27
CA ALA A 11 -48.59 47.27 17.24
C ALA A 11 -49.63 48.27 17.73
N ALA A 12 -49.37 49.56 17.52
CA ALA A 12 -50.31 50.63 17.85
C ALA A 12 -50.77 51.30 16.55
N VAL A 13 -52.08 51.47 16.39
CA VAL A 13 -52.67 52.19 15.26
C VAL A 13 -53.58 53.27 15.80
N GLU A 14 -53.40 54.50 15.32
CA GLU A 14 -54.33 55.59 15.62
C GLU A 14 -55.57 55.48 14.73
N ALA A 15 -56.74 55.49 15.36
CA ALA A 15 -58.02 55.46 14.69
C ALA A 15 -58.85 56.65 15.14
N THR A 16 -59.30 57.46 14.19
CA THR A 16 -60.22 58.56 14.46
C THR A 16 -61.65 58.06 14.34
N THR A 17 -62.42 58.22 15.42
CA THR A 17 -63.84 57.89 15.45
C THR A 17 -64.65 58.85 14.57
N ARG A 18 -65.90 58.48 14.24
CA ARG A 18 -66.78 59.35 13.42
C ARG A 18 -67.06 60.72 14.06
N ASP A 19 -66.89 60.83 15.37
CA ASP A 19 -67.07 62.05 16.14
C ASP A 19 -65.78 62.89 16.27
N GLY A 20 -64.72 62.54 15.53
CA GLY A 20 -63.46 63.30 15.47
C GLY A 20 -62.48 63.03 16.62
N VAL A 21 -62.77 62.07 17.49
CA VAL A 21 -61.85 61.67 18.58
C VAL A 21 -60.82 60.69 18.06
N THR A 22 -59.53 61.01 18.16
CA THR A 22 -58.42 60.10 17.85
C THR A 22 -58.13 59.20 19.05
N LEU A 23 -58.22 57.89 18.84
CA LEU A 23 -57.90 56.87 19.82
C LEU A 23 -56.70 56.06 19.32
N THR A 24 -55.78 55.73 20.21
CA THR A 24 -54.69 54.79 19.92
C THR A 24 -55.14 53.38 20.29
N VAL A 25 -55.24 52.49 19.30
CA VAL A 25 -55.58 51.08 19.51
C VAL A 25 -54.27 50.29 19.60
N TYR A 26 -54.06 49.60 20.72
CA TYR A 26 -52.94 48.68 20.92
C TYR A 26 -53.39 47.24 20.67
N ALA A 27 -52.70 46.53 19.78
CA ALA A 27 -52.86 45.09 19.56
C ALA A 27 -51.56 44.38 19.96
N GLY A 28 -51.65 43.38 20.84
CA GLY A 28 -50.51 42.57 21.29
C GLY A 28 -50.66 41.11 20.89
N ALA A 29 -49.61 40.53 20.32
CA ALA A 29 -49.52 39.10 20.05
C ALA A 29 -48.40 38.46 20.91
N PRO A 30 -48.67 37.35 21.62
CA PRO A 30 -47.66 36.68 22.44
C PRO A 30 -46.57 36.05 21.55
N LEU A 31 -45.29 36.33 21.81
CA LEU A 31 -44.16 35.65 21.14
C LEU A 31 -43.93 34.23 21.68
N ALA A 32 -44.57 33.87 22.79
CA ALA A 32 -44.36 32.58 23.46
C ALA A 32 -44.56 31.39 22.51
N ALA A 33 -45.57 31.43 21.63
CA ALA A 33 -45.84 30.37 20.66
C ALA A 33 -44.75 30.28 19.55
N GLU A 34 -44.16 31.41 19.15
CA GLU A 34 -43.04 31.42 18.18
C GLU A 34 -41.73 30.95 18.82
N GLN A 35 -41.45 31.37 20.06
CA GLN A 35 -40.24 31.01 20.79
C GLN A 35 -40.23 29.52 21.19
N GLU A 36 -41.39 28.95 21.55
CA GLU A 36 -41.53 27.53 21.88
C GLU A 36 -41.26 26.65 20.65
N ALA A 37 -41.82 27.00 19.49
CA ALA A 37 -41.56 26.31 18.23
C ALA A 37 -40.07 26.34 17.83
N VAL A 38 -39.43 27.52 17.92
CA VAL A 38 -37.99 27.67 17.64
C VAL A 38 -37.13 26.90 18.64
N GLY A 39 -37.51 26.90 19.92
CA GLY A 39 -36.82 26.17 20.99
C GLY A 39 -36.85 24.65 20.78
N THR A 40 -38.02 24.09 20.44
CA THR A 40 -38.17 22.67 20.13
C THR A 40 -37.33 22.26 18.91
N VAL A 41 -37.38 23.05 17.83
CA VAL A 41 -36.56 22.79 16.63
C VAL A 41 -35.06 22.89 16.96
N ARG A 42 -34.64 23.90 17.73
CA ARG A 42 -33.25 24.07 18.16
C ARG A 42 -32.78 22.90 19.03
N GLY A 43 -33.58 22.45 19.98
CA GLY A 43 -33.26 21.29 20.82
C GLY A 43 -33.15 19.99 20.01
N ALA A 44 -34.09 19.77 19.08
CA ALA A 44 -34.05 18.65 18.16
C ALA A 44 -32.81 18.68 17.24
N MET A 45 -32.40 19.85 16.76
CA MET A 45 -31.16 20.00 15.97
C MET A 45 -29.91 19.76 16.81
N LEU A 46 -29.84 20.34 18.02
CA LEU A 46 -28.68 20.21 18.91
C LEU A 46 -28.44 18.77 19.39
N THR A 47 -29.48 17.95 19.44
CA THR A 47 -29.37 16.53 19.82
C THR A 47 -29.31 15.61 18.61
N GLY A 48 -30.16 15.86 17.60
CA GLY A 48 -30.24 15.07 16.38
C GLY A 48 -28.98 15.15 15.51
N LEU A 49 -28.38 16.33 15.37
CA LEU A 49 -27.19 16.50 14.53
C LEU A 49 -25.97 15.74 15.08
N PRO A 50 -25.59 15.85 16.38
CA PRO A 50 -24.50 15.05 16.92
C PRO A 50 -24.77 13.55 16.83
N VAL A 51 -26.00 13.10 17.11
CA VAL A 51 -26.37 11.68 17.00
C VAL A 51 -26.17 11.19 15.57
N LEU A 52 -26.66 11.94 14.57
CA LEU A 52 -26.46 11.62 13.16
C LEU A 52 -24.97 11.56 12.79
N LEU A 53 -24.17 12.53 13.25
CA LEU A 53 -22.72 12.55 13.00
C LEU A 53 -22.02 11.33 13.60
N VAL A 54 -22.37 10.93 14.83
CA VAL A 54 -21.82 9.74 15.47
C VAL A 54 -22.18 8.48 14.69
N VAL A 55 -23.43 8.37 14.23
CA VAL A 55 -23.89 7.23 13.42
C VAL A 55 -23.12 7.16 12.09
N VAL A 56 -23.02 8.28 11.37
CA VAL A 56 -22.29 8.35 10.09
C VAL A 56 -20.80 8.04 10.29
N ALA A 57 -20.17 8.59 11.34
CA ALA A 57 -18.78 8.31 11.68
C ALA A 57 -18.56 6.83 12.00
N GLY A 58 -19.43 6.23 12.81
CA GLY A 58 -19.37 4.83 13.18
C GLY A 58 -19.52 3.88 11.98
N VAL A 59 -20.50 4.15 11.11
CA VAL A 59 -20.70 3.37 9.88
C VAL A 59 -19.51 3.52 8.93
N THR A 60 -19.05 4.75 8.69
CA THR A 60 -17.90 5.02 7.82
C THR A 60 -16.65 4.31 8.32
N TRP A 61 -16.38 4.38 9.63
CA TRP A 61 -15.25 3.69 10.25
C TRP A 61 -15.35 2.17 10.10
N LEU A 62 -16.52 1.59 10.35
CA LEU A 62 -16.74 0.14 10.24
C LEU A 62 -16.55 -0.35 8.80
N VAL A 63 -17.16 0.35 7.84
CA VAL A 63 -17.07 0.01 6.40
C VAL A 63 -15.62 0.14 5.92
N THR A 64 -14.94 1.24 6.23
CA THR A 64 -13.55 1.48 5.86
C THR A 64 -12.63 0.41 6.43
N ARG A 65 -12.77 0.09 7.73
CA ARG A 65 -11.96 -0.93 8.38
C ARG A 65 -12.17 -2.32 7.76
N ARG A 66 -13.40 -2.64 7.39
CA ARG A 66 -13.73 -3.93 6.77
C ARG A 66 -13.22 -4.01 5.32
N ALA A 67 -13.32 -2.91 4.57
CA ALA A 67 -12.79 -2.81 3.21
C ALA A 67 -11.25 -2.88 3.15
N LEU A 68 -10.55 -2.30 4.13
CA LEU A 68 -9.08 -2.31 4.19
C LEU A 68 -8.47 -3.54 4.86
N ARG A 69 -9.29 -4.40 5.49
CA ARG A 69 -8.81 -5.63 6.15
C ARG A 69 -7.98 -6.54 5.23
N PRO A 70 -8.35 -6.77 3.95
CA PRO A 70 -7.56 -7.64 3.07
C PRO A 70 -6.20 -7.03 2.71
N VAL A 71 -6.12 -5.70 2.56
CA VAL A 71 -4.84 -4.99 2.33
C VAL A 71 -3.85 -5.25 3.47
N GLU A 72 -4.33 -5.22 4.71
CA GLU A 72 -3.51 -5.55 5.89
C GLU A 72 -3.11 -7.04 5.92
N GLY A 73 -3.89 -7.93 5.31
CA GLY A 73 -3.50 -9.32 5.07
C GLY A 73 -2.32 -9.43 4.11
N ILE A 74 -2.45 -8.80 2.93
CA ILE A 74 -1.41 -8.75 1.90
C ILE A 74 -0.11 -8.15 2.48
N ARG A 75 -0.20 -7.01 3.18
CA ARG A 75 0.94 -6.32 3.79
C ARG A 75 1.71 -7.21 4.77
N ARG A 76 0.98 -7.91 5.66
CA ARG A 76 1.60 -8.79 6.65
C ARG A 76 2.25 -10.01 6.00
N GLU A 77 1.62 -10.59 5.00
CA GLU A 77 2.19 -11.73 4.29
C GLU A 77 3.43 -11.34 3.50
N MET A 78 3.42 -10.19 2.81
CA MET A 78 4.61 -9.63 2.16
C MET A 78 5.77 -9.43 3.14
N ALA A 79 5.49 -8.86 4.33
CA ALA A 79 6.51 -8.70 5.36
C ALA A 79 7.07 -10.04 5.85
N ALA A 80 6.23 -11.07 5.96
CA ALA A 80 6.66 -12.42 6.32
C ALA A 80 7.52 -13.09 5.23
N ILE A 81 7.14 -12.90 3.95
CA ILE A 81 7.93 -13.36 2.80
C ILE A 81 9.31 -12.70 2.82
N THR A 82 9.37 -11.38 2.98
CA THR A 82 10.66 -10.66 3.06
C THR A 82 11.52 -11.11 4.23
N ALA A 83 10.92 -11.34 5.40
CA ALA A 83 11.68 -11.77 6.59
C ALA A 83 12.16 -13.23 6.52
N SER A 84 11.46 -14.09 5.78
CA SER A 84 11.82 -15.51 5.62
C SER A 84 12.63 -15.80 4.37
N GLU A 85 12.71 -14.85 3.44
CA GLU A 85 13.28 -15.02 2.09
C GLU A 85 12.63 -16.16 1.27
N ASP A 86 11.45 -16.63 1.72
CA ASP A 86 10.70 -17.71 1.08
C ASP A 86 9.75 -17.16 0.03
N LEU A 87 10.24 -17.10 -1.21
CA LEU A 87 9.50 -16.63 -2.36
C LEU A 87 8.46 -17.62 -2.89
N ALA A 88 8.39 -18.86 -2.37
CA ALA A 88 7.35 -19.82 -2.76
C ALA A 88 6.00 -19.51 -2.09
N ARG A 89 6.02 -18.73 -1.01
CA ARG A 89 4.81 -18.21 -0.35
C ARG A 89 4.09 -17.19 -1.24
N ARG A 90 2.79 -17.02 -0.99
CA ARG A 90 1.90 -16.15 -1.78
C ARG A 90 1.04 -15.31 -0.85
N VAL A 91 0.71 -14.10 -1.29
CA VAL A 91 -0.20 -13.22 -0.55
C VAL A 91 -1.64 -13.75 -0.66
N PRO A 92 -2.47 -13.59 0.39
CA PRO A 92 -3.86 -14.06 0.35
C PRO A 92 -4.65 -13.29 -0.72
N GLU A 93 -5.27 -14.04 -1.63
CA GLU A 93 -6.20 -13.47 -2.62
C GLU A 93 -7.62 -13.45 -2.03
N PRO A 94 -8.25 -12.27 -1.90
CA PRO A 94 -9.64 -12.19 -1.46
C PRO A 94 -10.60 -12.74 -2.53
N ASP A 95 -11.72 -13.33 -2.11
CA ASP A 95 -12.78 -13.79 -3.03
C ASP A 95 -13.53 -12.63 -3.71
N SER A 96 -13.22 -11.38 -3.36
CA SER A 96 -13.78 -10.20 -4.02
C SER A 96 -13.28 -10.10 -5.46
N ARG A 97 -14.08 -9.49 -6.34
CA ARG A 97 -13.71 -9.23 -7.74
C ARG A 97 -13.40 -7.75 -7.96
N ASP A 98 -12.75 -7.14 -6.99
CA ASP A 98 -12.42 -5.72 -6.93
C ASP A 98 -10.92 -5.47 -7.18
N GLU A 99 -10.53 -4.21 -7.10
CA GLU A 99 -9.16 -3.73 -7.29
C GLU A 99 -8.19 -4.34 -6.27
N ILE A 100 -8.66 -4.70 -5.07
CA ILE A 100 -7.84 -5.32 -4.03
C ILE A 100 -7.47 -6.76 -4.44
N ALA A 101 -8.41 -7.52 -5.00
CA ALA A 101 -8.11 -8.84 -5.54
C ALA A 101 -7.19 -8.76 -6.77
N ALA A 102 -7.35 -7.74 -7.62
CA ALA A 102 -6.43 -7.50 -8.72
C ALA A 102 -5.00 -7.22 -8.22
N LEU A 103 -4.85 -6.39 -7.17
CA LEU A 103 -3.56 -6.14 -6.54
C LEU A 103 -2.92 -7.42 -5.97
N ALA A 104 -3.71 -8.28 -5.31
CA ALA A 104 -3.22 -9.55 -4.78
C ALA A 104 -2.69 -10.47 -5.90
N ARG A 105 -3.41 -10.58 -7.02
CA ARG A 105 -2.97 -11.36 -8.19
C ARG A 105 -1.67 -10.82 -8.78
N THR A 106 -1.60 -9.53 -9.08
CA THR A 106 -0.39 -8.91 -9.62
C THR A 106 0.80 -9.06 -8.68
N THR A 107 0.58 -8.99 -7.36
CA THR A 107 1.64 -9.27 -6.37
C THR A 107 2.11 -10.73 -6.43
N ASN A 108 1.20 -11.68 -6.56
CA ASN A 108 1.56 -13.10 -6.70
C ASN A 108 2.27 -13.41 -8.03
N GLU A 109 1.91 -12.71 -9.11
CA GLU A 109 2.61 -12.78 -10.40
C GLU A 109 4.04 -12.24 -10.29
N THR A 110 4.24 -11.09 -9.64
CA THR A 110 5.59 -10.54 -9.43
C THR A 110 6.44 -11.44 -8.53
N LEU A 111 5.88 -12.02 -7.48
CA LEU A 111 6.56 -13.03 -6.66
C LEU A 111 6.98 -14.25 -7.48
N THR A 112 6.13 -14.72 -8.40
CA THR A 112 6.44 -15.84 -9.29
C THR A 112 7.61 -15.52 -10.22
N VAL A 113 7.63 -14.32 -10.81
CA VAL A 113 8.75 -13.87 -11.65
C VAL A 113 10.04 -13.74 -10.85
N LEU A 114 9.95 -13.23 -9.61
CA LEU A 114 11.09 -13.09 -8.72
C LEU A 114 11.65 -14.45 -8.30
N GLU A 115 10.80 -15.39 -7.89
CA GLU A 115 11.17 -16.77 -7.55
C GLU A 115 11.93 -17.45 -8.69
N ALA A 116 11.38 -17.37 -9.91
CA ALA A 116 12.01 -17.94 -11.09
C ALA A 116 13.37 -17.29 -11.41
N SER A 117 13.53 -15.99 -11.13
CA SER A 117 14.78 -15.27 -11.37
C SER A 117 15.86 -15.63 -10.36
N VAL A 118 15.49 -15.71 -9.07
CA VAL A 118 16.40 -16.16 -8.01
C VAL A 118 16.85 -17.60 -8.25
N GLU A 119 15.93 -18.48 -8.67
CA GLU A 119 16.26 -19.88 -8.98
C GLU A 119 17.20 -20.01 -10.18
N ARG A 120 17.02 -19.19 -11.23
CA ARG A 120 17.98 -19.11 -12.35
C ARG A 120 19.35 -18.65 -11.89
N GLN A 121 19.42 -17.60 -11.06
CA GLN A 121 20.68 -17.09 -10.52
C GLN A 121 21.40 -18.13 -9.67
N ARG A 122 20.69 -18.87 -8.82
CA ARG A 122 21.27 -19.94 -7.99
C ARG A 122 21.87 -21.06 -8.85
N ARG A 123 21.13 -21.52 -9.87
CA ARG A 123 21.64 -22.53 -10.80
C ARG A 123 22.85 -22.04 -11.58
N PHE A 124 22.83 -20.81 -12.09
CA PHE A 124 23.97 -20.21 -12.77
C PHE A 124 25.23 -20.18 -11.89
N VAL A 125 25.11 -19.76 -10.62
CA VAL A 125 26.24 -19.73 -9.68
C VAL A 125 26.76 -21.14 -9.39
N ALA A 126 25.86 -22.12 -9.24
CA ALA A 126 26.24 -23.52 -9.02
C ALA A 126 27.01 -24.08 -10.23
N ASP A 127 26.46 -23.90 -11.43
CA ASP A 127 27.06 -24.39 -12.69
C ASP A 127 28.42 -23.72 -12.93
N ALA A 128 28.51 -22.40 -12.76
CA ALA A 128 29.77 -21.66 -12.85
C ALA A 128 30.83 -22.19 -11.87
N SER A 129 30.43 -22.45 -10.62
CA SER A 129 31.33 -22.99 -9.60
C SER A 129 31.83 -24.38 -9.96
N HIS A 130 30.98 -25.22 -10.56
CA HIS A 130 31.35 -26.56 -11.02
C HIS A 130 32.32 -26.52 -12.20
N GLU A 131 32.02 -25.72 -13.23
CA GLU A 131 32.86 -25.58 -14.43
C GLU A 131 34.23 -24.96 -14.13
N LEU A 132 34.32 -24.05 -13.16
CA LEU A 132 35.60 -23.46 -12.74
C LEU A 132 36.44 -24.39 -11.85
N ARG A 133 35.81 -25.25 -11.05
CA ARG A 133 36.53 -26.14 -10.11
C ARG A 133 37.46 -27.12 -10.83
N SER A 134 37.03 -27.71 -11.94
CA SER A 134 37.81 -28.71 -12.67
C SER A 134 39.14 -28.15 -13.24
N PRO A 135 39.16 -27.06 -14.02
CA PRO A 135 40.41 -26.48 -14.52
C PRO A 135 41.29 -25.92 -13.40
N ILE A 136 40.72 -25.34 -12.33
CA ILE A 136 41.51 -24.90 -11.17
C ILE A 136 42.21 -26.09 -10.50
N ALA A 137 41.52 -27.23 -10.33
CA ALA A 137 42.10 -28.43 -9.76
C ALA A 137 43.22 -28.99 -10.66
N SER A 138 43.01 -29.04 -11.98
CA SER A 138 44.03 -29.45 -12.96
C SER A 138 45.28 -28.59 -12.89
N LEU A 139 45.12 -27.26 -12.93
CA LEU A 139 46.22 -26.31 -12.85
C LEU A 139 46.97 -26.43 -11.53
N ARG A 140 46.24 -26.60 -10.42
CA ARG A 140 46.84 -26.82 -9.10
C ARG A 140 47.70 -28.08 -9.07
N THR A 141 47.18 -29.21 -9.57
CA THR A 141 47.95 -30.46 -9.62
C THR A 141 49.20 -30.33 -10.48
N GLN A 142 49.13 -29.65 -11.63
CA GLN A 142 50.31 -29.40 -12.47
C GLN A 142 51.37 -28.56 -11.74
N LEU A 143 50.96 -27.54 -11.00
CA LEU A 143 51.88 -26.70 -10.21
C LEU A 143 52.49 -27.47 -9.02
N GLU A 144 51.72 -28.28 -8.30
CA GLU A 144 52.21 -29.12 -7.21
C GLU A 144 53.23 -30.16 -7.71
N VAL A 145 53.00 -30.77 -8.88
CA VAL A 145 53.95 -31.69 -9.52
C VAL A 145 55.22 -30.94 -9.95
N ALA A 146 55.09 -29.76 -10.55
CA ALA A 146 56.23 -28.96 -10.99
C ALA A 146 57.10 -28.45 -9.84
N GLU A 147 56.52 -28.22 -8.65
CA GLU A 147 57.26 -27.85 -7.44
C GLU A 147 58.17 -29.00 -6.97
N ALA A 148 57.67 -30.24 -7.00
CA ALA A 148 58.45 -31.42 -6.62
C ALA A 148 59.40 -31.92 -7.73
N HIS A 149 58.98 -31.77 -8.99
CA HIS A 149 59.64 -32.30 -10.19
C HIS A 149 59.54 -31.30 -11.35
N PRO A 150 60.43 -30.29 -11.41
CA PRO A 150 60.38 -29.23 -12.43
C PRO A 150 60.43 -29.75 -13.87
N GLU A 151 61.10 -30.87 -14.10
CA GLU A 151 61.19 -31.55 -15.38
C GLU A 151 59.86 -32.14 -15.90
N LEU A 152 58.87 -32.33 -15.01
CA LEU A 152 57.54 -32.86 -15.34
C LEU A 152 56.49 -31.75 -15.58
N LEU A 153 56.89 -30.47 -15.51
CA LEU A 153 55.99 -29.35 -15.74
C LEU A 153 55.51 -29.32 -17.21
N ASP A 154 54.22 -29.58 -17.42
CA ASP A 154 53.55 -29.35 -18.69
C ASP A 154 53.12 -27.87 -18.82
N LEU A 155 54.08 -27.00 -19.10
CA LEU A 155 53.86 -25.58 -19.37
C LEU A 155 52.77 -25.35 -20.45
N PRO A 156 52.78 -26.06 -21.60
CA PRO A 156 51.70 -25.97 -22.58
C PRO A 156 50.33 -26.33 -22.00
N GLY A 157 50.22 -27.38 -21.20
CA GLY A 157 48.99 -27.76 -20.49
C GLY A 157 48.50 -26.69 -19.52
N ALA A 158 49.40 -26.09 -18.73
CA ALA A 158 49.05 -25.04 -17.78
C ALA A 158 48.58 -23.76 -18.49
N VAL A 159 49.20 -23.41 -19.63
CA VAL A 159 48.75 -22.31 -20.49
C VAL A 159 47.38 -22.63 -21.10
N ALA A 160 47.13 -23.86 -21.54
CA ALA A 160 45.82 -24.25 -22.05
C ALA A 160 44.71 -24.14 -20.99
N ASP A 161 44.98 -24.59 -19.75
CA ASP A 161 44.02 -24.50 -18.64
C ASP A 161 43.73 -23.04 -18.25
N THR A 162 44.73 -22.16 -18.27
CA THR A 162 44.52 -20.72 -18.03
C THR A 162 43.72 -20.03 -19.14
N VAL A 163 43.97 -20.37 -20.42
CA VAL A 163 43.14 -19.90 -21.54
C VAL A 163 41.70 -20.38 -21.39
N ARG A 164 41.50 -21.65 -20.99
CA ARG A 164 40.15 -22.20 -20.76
C ARG A 164 39.41 -21.47 -19.64
N LEU A 165 40.10 -21.13 -18.55
CA LEU A 165 39.55 -20.31 -17.47
C LEU A 165 39.17 -18.90 -17.94
N GLN A 166 39.97 -18.27 -18.80
CA GLN A 166 39.66 -16.96 -19.38
C GLN A 166 38.41 -17.01 -20.26
N VAL A 167 38.27 -18.04 -21.10
CA VAL A 167 37.08 -18.24 -21.94
C VAL A 167 35.84 -18.46 -21.08
N LEU A 168 35.90 -19.37 -20.09
CA LEU A 168 34.78 -19.60 -19.16
C LEU A 168 34.37 -18.33 -18.42
N ALA A 169 35.33 -17.53 -17.93
CA ALA A 169 35.03 -16.26 -17.27
C ALA A 169 34.35 -15.25 -18.22
N ALA A 170 34.80 -15.18 -19.49
CA ALA A 170 34.18 -14.33 -20.49
C ALA A 170 32.75 -14.77 -20.82
N ASP A 171 32.51 -16.08 -20.95
CA ASP A 171 31.18 -16.64 -21.22
C ASP A 171 30.21 -16.39 -20.06
N LEU A 172 30.68 -16.55 -18.81
CA LEU A 172 29.89 -16.26 -17.61
C LEU A 172 29.52 -14.76 -17.53
N LEU A 173 30.45 -13.86 -17.85
CA LEU A 173 30.19 -12.42 -17.89
C LEU A 173 29.19 -12.06 -18.99
N LEU A 174 29.27 -12.70 -20.15
CA LEU A 174 28.31 -12.51 -21.24
C LEU A 174 26.92 -12.97 -20.83
N LEU A 175 26.81 -14.16 -20.23
CA LEU A 175 25.53 -14.69 -19.77
C LEU A 175 24.90 -13.81 -18.69
N ALA A 176 25.69 -13.32 -17.73
CA ALA A 176 25.22 -12.42 -16.68
C ALA A 176 24.65 -11.09 -17.24
N ARG A 177 25.24 -10.54 -18.31
CA ARG A 177 24.71 -9.34 -18.97
C ARG A 177 23.39 -9.59 -19.70
N LEU A 178 23.26 -10.76 -20.34
CA LEU A 178 22.02 -11.17 -21.00
C LEU A 178 20.89 -11.37 -19.97
N ASP A 179 21.18 -12.01 -18.84
CA ASP A 179 20.23 -12.20 -17.74
C ASP A 179 19.84 -10.89 -17.04
N ALA A 180 20.75 -9.91 -16.96
CA ALA A 180 20.47 -8.58 -16.43
C ALA A 180 19.58 -7.72 -17.36
N GLY A 181 19.26 -8.21 -18.57
CA GLY A 181 18.44 -7.49 -19.52
C GLY A 181 19.11 -6.23 -20.08
N GLU A 182 20.45 -6.13 -20.00
CA GLU A 182 21.21 -5.11 -20.70
C GLU A 182 21.06 -5.36 -22.21
N LYS A 183 20.09 -4.69 -22.82
CA LYS A 183 20.04 -4.58 -24.28
C LYS A 183 21.38 -4.00 -24.73
N PRO A 184 22.09 -4.61 -25.70
CA PRO A 184 23.31 -4.03 -26.22
C PRO A 184 23.01 -2.60 -26.65
N GLY A 185 23.72 -1.63 -26.07
CA GLY A 185 23.64 -0.24 -26.49
C GLY A 185 23.92 -0.19 -27.98
N GLY A 186 22.89 0.09 -28.77
CA GLY A 186 23.03 0.29 -30.21
C GLY A 186 23.95 1.47 -30.46
N GLY A 187 25.14 1.17 -30.97
CA GLY A 187 25.98 2.14 -31.67
C GLY A 187 25.49 2.34 -33.09
#